data_AF-A0A2L2YX56-F1
#
_entry.id   AF-A0A2L2YX56-F1
#
_cell.length_a   1.000
_cell.length_b   1.000
_cell.length_c   1.000
_cell.angle_alpha   90.00
_cell.angle_beta   90.00
_cell.angle_gamma   90.00
#
_symmetry.space_group_name_H-M   'P 1'
#
loop_
_entity.id
_entity.type
_entity.pdbx_description
1 polymer ?
#
loop_
_entity_poly.entity_id
_entity_poly.type
_entity_poly.pdbx_seq_one_letter_code
_entity_poly.pdbx_strand_id
1 'polypeptide(L)'
;EQVALKRELGVFDGIGVIVGVIVGSGIFVSPKGVLLNAGSVLMSLIIWTLCGLLSTFGACCYAELGAAIPKSGGEFAYLNESFGGLMAFLYLWVALLIIMPTGNAIIALTFAEYILQPFYGICEAPDLAVKLIAVVVILFLTFVNCYSMKWVTRIQDSFAFAKILALLVIICAGMYYLIFGSTKNLSNVMEDTSWNFSDLSL
;
A
#
# COMPACT_ATOMS: atom_id res chain seq x y z
N GLU A 1 11.51 19.21 30.78
CA GLU A 1 12.32 19.21 29.54
C GLU A 1 11.40 18.80 28.39
N GLN A 2 11.14 19.68 27.41
CA GLN A 2 10.29 19.31 26.28
C GLN A 2 11.11 18.45 25.33
N VAL A 3 10.73 17.18 25.18
CA VAL A 3 11.34 16.26 24.22
C VAL A 3 11.00 16.77 22.81
N ALA A 4 11.93 17.48 22.19
CA ALA A 4 11.80 17.97 20.82
C ALA A 4 12.55 17.03 19.85
N LEU A 5 11.91 16.68 18.75
CA LEU A 5 12.55 15.89 17.69
C LEU A 5 13.69 16.71 17.06
N LYS A 6 14.90 16.15 17.01
CA LYS A 6 16.00 16.76 16.25
C LYS A 6 15.67 16.72 14.76
N ARG A 7 15.79 17.86 14.08
CA ARG A 7 15.63 17.97 12.62
C ARG A 7 16.91 17.48 11.94
N GLU A 8 17.02 16.17 11.74
CA GLU A 8 18.17 15.55 11.06
C GLU A 8 17.86 15.07 9.63
N LEU A 9 16.60 15.16 9.18
CA LEU A 9 16.19 14.71 7.85
C LEU A 9 16.30 15.84 6.81
N GLY A 10 17.07 15.61 5.75
CA GLY A 10 17.12 16.47 4.58
C GLY A 10 15.95 16.24 3.61
N VAL A 11 15.89 17.02 2.53
CA VAL A 11 14.85 16.89 1.49
C VAL A 11 14.92 15.53 0.78
N PHE A 12 16.12 15.08 0.41
CA PHE A 12 16.31 13.79 -0.24
C PHE A 12 15.98 12.61 0.68
N ASP A 13 16.31 12.71 1.97
CA ASP A 13 15.93 11.71 2.97
C ASP A 13 14.40 11.65 3.10
N GLY A 14 13.74 12.81 3.12
CA GLY A 14 12.28 12.90 3.13
C GLY A 14 11.63 12.27 1.90
N ILE A 15 12.13 12.55 0.70
CA ILE A 15 11.63 11.93 -0.54
C ILE A 15 11.81 10.41 -0.49
N GLY A 16 13.00 9.95 -0.09
CA GLY A 16 13.30 8.52 0.03
C GLY A 16 12.36 7.80 1.00
N VAL A 17 12.11 8.41 2.16
CA VAL A 17 11.17 7.87 3.16
C VAL A 17 9.74 7.83 2.60
N ILE A 18 9.26 8.89 1.97
CA ILE A 18 7.91 8.94 1.40
C ILE A 18 7.73 7.88 0.31
N VAL A 19 8.69 7.75 -0.62
CA VAL A 19 8.66 6.72 -1.67
C VAL A 19 8.67 5.33 -1.05
N GLY A 20 9.52 5.09 -0.04
CA GLY A 20 9.62 3.79 0.64
C GLY A 20 8.35 3.39 1.41
N VAL A 21 7.60 4.37 1.94
CA VAL A 21 6.33 4.12 2.64
C VAL A 21 5.17 3.93 1.68
N ILE A 22 5.07 4.73 0.60
CA ILE A 22 3.96 4.66 -0.36
C ILE A 22 4.09 3.43 -1.28
N VAL A 23 5.30 3.08 -1.71
CA VAL A 23 5.52 1.91 -2.58
C VAL A 23 5.45 0.63 -1.75
N GLY A 24 4.22 0.15 -1.57
CA GLY A 24 3.90 -1.06 -0.82
C GLY A 24 3.86 -2.34 -1.65
N SER A 25 3.48 -3.45 -1.00
CA SER A 25 3.22 -4.74 -1.66
C SER A 25 1.93 -4.75 -2.48
N GLY A 26 1.06 -3.76 -2.32
CA GLY A 26 -0.23 -3.67 -3.03
C GLY A 26 -0.08 -3.69 -4.55
N ILE A 27 1.03 -3.17 -5.09
CA ILE A 27 1.29 -3.18 -6.54
C ILE A 27 1.38 -4.59 -7.14
N PHE A 28 1.63 -5.63 -6.35
CA PHE A 28 1.65 -7.02 -6.83
C PHE A 28 0.27 -7.68 -6.82
N VAL A 29 -0.71 -7.09 -6.13
CA VAL A 29 -2.06 -7.64 -5.93
C VAL A 29 -3.09 -6.84 -6.72
N SER A 30 -3.08 -5.52 -6.54
CA SER A 30 -4.07 -4.58 -7.04
C SER A 30 -4.26 -4.60 -8.56
N PRO A 31 -3.23 -4.80 -9.41
CA PRO A 31 -3.44 -4.82 -10.86
C PRO A 31 -4.43 -5.90 -11.32
N LYS A 32 -4.43 -7.08 -10.69
CA LYS A 32 -5.40 -8.15 -11.01
C LYS A 32 -6.83 -7.70 -10.69
N GLY A 33 -7.04 -7.12 -9.50
CA GLY A 33 -8.35 -6.63 -9.08
C GLY A 33 -8.85 -5.48 -9.96
N VAL A 34 -7.99 -4.50 -10.26
CA VAL A 34 -8.35 -3.37 -11.13
C VAL A 34 -8.68 -3.83 -12.54
N LEU A 35 -7.90 -4.76 -13.12
CA LEU A 35 -8.15 -5.25 -14.48
C LEU A 35 -9.46 -6.05 -14.57
N LEU A 36 -9.74 -6.92 -13.58
CA LEU A 36 -10.97 -7.71 -13.57
C LEU A 36 -12.23 -6.83 -13.50
N ASN A 37 -12.18 -5.74 -12.73
CA ASN A 37 -13.31 -4.83 -12.57
C ASN A 37 -13.41 -3.77 -13.69
N ALA A 38 -12.27 -3.35 -14.25
CA ALA A 38 -12.25 -2.40 -15.37
C ALA A 38 -12.57 -3.05 -16.73
N GLY A 39 -12.43 -4.38 -16.82
CA GLY A 39 -12.67 -5.19 -18.01
C GLY A 39 -11.60 -5.06 -19.10
N SER A 40 -10.98 -3.88 -19.26
CA SER A 40 -9.97 -3.62 -20.29
C SER A 40 -8.65 -3.04 -19.75
N VAL A 41 -7.59 -3.25 -20.52
CA VAL A 41 -6.23 -2.78 -20.20
C VAL A 41 -6.16 -1.25 -20.23
N LEU A 42 -6.88 -0.59 -21.14
CA LEU A 42 -6.84 0.87 -21.24
C LEU A 42 -7.56 1.50 -20.06
N MET A 43 -8.73 0.96 -19.71
CA MET A 43 -9.53 1.48 -18.61
C MET A 43 -8.81 1.32 -17.27
N SER A 44 -8.13 0.19 -17.05
CA SER A 44 -7.29 -0.01 -15.85
C SER A 44 -6.15 1.02 -15.77
N LEU A 45 -5.45 1.33 -16.87
CA LEU A 45 -4.42 2.38 -16.88
C LEU A 45 -4.98 3.78 -16.61
N ILE A 46 -6.18 4.09 -17.10
CA ILE A 46 -6.86 5.36 -16.81
C ILE A 46 -7.19 5.45 -15.32
N ILE A 47 -7.75 4.39 -14.74
CA ILE A 47 -8.08 4.33 -13.30
C ILE A 47 -6.83 4.56 -12.46
N TRP A 48 -5.73 3.85 -12.75
CA TRP A 48 -4.45 4.05 -12.06
C TRP A 48 -3.96 5.50 -12.13
N THR A 49 -4.07 6.12 -13.31
CA THR A 49 -3.66 7.52 -13.51
C THR A 49 -4.54 8.48 -12.70
N LEU A 50 -5.86 8.30 -12.72
CA LEU A 50 -6.81 9.12 -11.96
C LEU A 50 -6.61 8.97 -10.45
N CYS A 51 -6.39 7.75 -9.95
CA CYS A 51 -6.06 7.51 -8.54
C CYS A 51 -4.76 8.21 -8.13
N GLY A 52 -3.73 8.20 -9.00
CA GLY A 52 -2.48 8.93 -8.76
C GLY A 52 -2.66 10.45 -8.67
N LEU A 53 -3.45 11.02 -9.58
CA LEU A 53 -3.79 12.45 -9.55
C LEU A 53 -4.58 12.84 -8.29
N LEU A 54 -5.61 12.07 -7.95
CA LEU A 54 -6.41 12.31 -6.75
C LEU A 54 -5.56 12.22 -5.48
N SER A 55 -4.67 11.23 -5.40
CA SER A 55 -3.74 11.07 -4.28
C SER A 55 -2.78 12.25 -4.16
N THR A 56 -2.34 12.82 -5.29
CA THR A 56 -1.46 14.00 -5.31
C THR A 56 -2.17 15.21 -4.74
N PHE A 57 -3.43 15.46 -5.12
CA PHE A 57 -4.21 16.55 -4.53
C PHE A 57 -4.42 16.36 -3.02
N GLY A 58 -4.74 15.14 -2.58
CA GLY A 58 -4.83 14.81 -1.16
C GLY A 58 -3.53 15.07 -0.40
N ALA A 59 -2.39 14.67 -0.97
CA ALA A 59 -1.07 14.89 -0.39
C ALA A 59 -0.75 16.38 -0.24
N CYS A 60 -1.11 17.22 -1.22
CA CYS A 60 -0.95 18.67 -1.12
C CYS A 60 -1.78 19.26 0.03
N CYS A 61 -3.04 18.85 0.18
CA CYS A 61 -3.88 19.28 1.31
C CYS A 61 -3.27 18.88 2.66
N TYR A 62 -2.75 17.65 2.77
CA TYR A 62 -2.07 17.18 3.97
C TYR A 62 -0.75 17.92 4.24
N ALA A 63 -0.02 18.32 3.19
CA ALA A 63 1.20 19.11 3.31
C ALA A 63 0.90 20.52 3.86
N GLU A 64 -0.15 21.18 3.35
CA GLU A 64 -0.60 22.48 3.89
C GLU A 64 -1.04 22.36 5.35
N LEU A 65 -1.79 21.32 5.69
CA LEU A 65 -2.26 21.09 7.05
C LEU A 65 -1.11 20.80 8.02
N GLY A 66 -0.11 20.01 7.60
CA GLY A 66 1.10 19.74 8.38
C GLY A 66 2.01 20.95 8.54
N ALA A 67 2.01 21.88 7.58
CA ALA A 67 2.70 23.16 7.71
C ALA A 67 1.95 24.13 8.63
N ALA A 68 0.61 24.14 8.59
CA ALA A 68 -0.24 25.01 9.40
C ALA A 68 -0.31 24.58 10.88
N ILE A 69 -0.33 23.28 11.15
CA ILE A 69 -0.47 22.71 12.50
C ILE A 69 0.75 21.82 12.81
N PRO A 70 1.92 22.40 13.18
CA PRO A 70 3.15 21.64 13.43
C PRO A 70 3.14 20.99 14.83
N LYS A 71 2.08 20.23 15.15
CA LYS A 71 1.94 19.46 16.39
C LYS A 71 2.20 17.98 16.12
N SER A 72 2.76 17.28 17.10
CA SER A 72 2.89 15.81 17.02
C SER A 72 1.52 15.15 17.19
N GLY A 73 1.23 14.14 16.36
CA GLY A 73 -0.03 13.39 16.40
C GLY A 73 -0.73 13.20 15.06
N GLY A 74 -0.22 13.82 13.98
CA GLY A 74 -0.74 13.63 12.62
C GLY A 74 -2.23 13.98 12.51
N GLU A 75 -3.01 13.11 11.88
CA GLU A 75 -4.46 13.29 11.67
C GLU A 75 -5.23 13.58 12.95
N PHE A 76 -4.87 12.94 14.07
CA PHE A 76 -5.49 13.21 15.37
C PHE A 76 -5.26 14.66 15.81
N ALA A 77 -4.04 15.17 15.67
CA ALA A 77 -3.72 16.54 16.06
C ALA A 77 -4.46 17.57 15.19
N TYR A 78 -4.60 17.29 13.89
CA TYR A 78 -5.33 18.17 12.96
C TYR A 78 -6.83 18.23 13.27
N LEU A 79 -7.43 17.08 13.57
CA LEU A 79 -8.85 16.99 13.94
C LEU A 79 -9.11 17.61 15.31
N ASN A 80 -8.20 17.42 16.27
CA ASN A 80 -8.35 17.98 17.60
C ASN A 80 -8.28 19.51 17.59
N GLU A 81 -7.42 20.10 16.75
CA GLU A 81 -7.33 21.55 16.61
C GLU A 81 -8.54 22.14 15.86
N SER A 82 -9.01 21.47 14.81
CA SER A 82 -10.06 21.99 13.93
C SER A 82 -11.48 21.74 14.46
N PHE A 83 -11.73 20.58 15.07
CA PHE A 83 -13.06 20.09 15.45
C PHE A 83 -13.20 19.73 16.94
N GLY A 84 -12.12 19.87 17.72
CA GLY A 84 -12.11 19.58 19.15
C GLY A 84 -11.96 18.09 19.51
N GLY A 85 -11.97 17.81 20.81
CA GLY A 85 -11.58 16.50 21.35
C GLY A 85 -12.51 15.35 21.00
N LEU A 86 -13.81 15.57 20.86
CA LEU A 86 -14.76 14.50 20.56
C LEU A 86 -14.53 13.92 19.16
N MET A 87 -14.35 14.79 18.16
CA MET A 87 -14.16 14.36 16.77
C MET A 87 -12.81 13.65 16.59
N ALA A 88 -11.77 14.17 17.25
CA ALA A 88 -10.46 13.54 17.28
C ALA A 88 -10.49 12.17 17.97
N PHE A 89 -11.24 12.04 19.07
CA PHE A 89 -11.44 10.75 19.77
C PHE A 89 -12.16 9.72 18.90
N LEU A 90 -13.26 10.12 18.22
CA LEU A 90 -13.99 9.23 17.32
C LEU A 90 -13.12 8.74 16.17
N TYR A 91 -12.32 9.63 15.58
CA TYR A 91 -11.34 9.24 14.57
C TYR A 91 -10.34 8.21 15.14
N LEU A 92 -9.75 8.48 16.31
CA LEU A 92 -8.79 7.58 16.93
C LEU A 92 -9.40 6.21 17.24
N TRP A 93 -10.65 6.19 17.69
CA TRP A 93 -11.41 4.97 17.96
C TRP A 93 -11.57 4.11 16.70
N VAL A 94 -12.01 4.71 15.59
CA VAL A 94 -12.15 4.02 14.30
C VAL A 94 -10.79 3.59 13.76
N ALA A 95 -9.78 4.45 13.85
CA ALA A 95 -8.43 4.16 13.38
C ALA A 95 -7.83 2.94 14.09
N LEU A 96 -7.92 2.89 15.42
CA LEU A 96 -7.31 1.82 16.23
C LEU A 96 -8.08 0.51 16.19
N LEU A 97 -9.41 0.54 16.15
CA LEU A 97 -10.23 -0.68 16.22
C LEU A 97 -10.61 -1.26 14.87
N ILE A 98 -10.71 -0.43 13.83
CA ILE A 98 -11.21 -0.85 12.53
C ILE A 98 -10.10 -0.74 11.49
N ILE A 99 -9.55 0.46 11.25
CA ILE A 99 -8.68 0.70 10.11
C ILE A 99 -7.36 -0.06 10.23
N MET A 100 -6.62 0.14 11.34
CA MET A 100 -5.31 -0.47 11.53
C MET A 100 -5.35 -2.01 11.62
N PRO A 101 -6.25 -2.62 12.42
CA PRO A 101 -6.31 -4.09 12.51
C PRO A 101 -6.73 -4.75 11.20
N THR A 102 -7.71 -4.16 10.50
CA THR A 102 -8.19 -4.71 9.22
C THR A 102 -7.10 -4.61 8.15
N GLY A 103 -6.38 -3.49 8.07
CA GLY A 103 -5.26 -3.34 7.15
C GLY A 103 -4.16 -4.39 7.38
N ASN A 104 -3.77 -4.60 8.65
CA ASN A 104 -2.78 -5.61 9.01
C ASN A 104 -3.27 -7.04 8.67
N ALA A 105 -4.55 -7.33 8.91
CA ALA A 105 -5.14 -8.64 8.59
C ALA A 105 -5.15 -8.92 7.09
N ILE A 106 -5.55 -7.95 6.26
CA ILE A 106 -5.56 -8.09 4.79
C ILE A 106 -4.13 -8.39 4.29
N ILE A 107 -3.14 -7.62 4.74
CA ILE A 107 -1.75 -7.81 4.32
C ILE A 107 -1.24 -9.19 4.74
N ALA A 108 -1.56 -9.66 5.93
CA ALA A 108 -1.15 -10.97 6.42
C ALA A 108 -1.81 -12.13 5.65
N LEU A 109 -3.10 -12.00 5.31
CA LEU A 109 -3.82 -12.97 4.49
C LEU A 109 -3.21 -13.05 3.08
N THR A 110 -2.99 -11.91 2.44
CA THR A 110 -2.34 -11.84 1.13
C THR A 110 -0.95 -12.47 1.16
N PHE A 111 -0.16 -12.21 2.21
CA PHE A 111 1.15 -12.83 2.37
C PHE A 111 1.06 -14.37 2.50
N ALA A 112 0.10 -14.87 3.27
CA ALA A 112 -0.15 -16.29 3.41
C ALA A 112 -0.58 -16.94 2.08
N GLU A 113 -1.45 -16.30 1.30
CA GLU A 113 -1.85 -16.76 -0.03
C GLU A 113 -0.65 -16.88 -0.97
N TYR A 114 0.22 -15.85 -1.03
CA TYR A 114 1.41 -15.89 -1.89
C TYR A 114 2.42 -16.96 -1.48
N ILE A 115 2.59 -17.22 -0.18
CA ILE A 115 3.48 -18.30 0.29
C ILE A 115 2.92 -19.67 -0.04
N LEU A 116 1.60 -19.84 0.05
CA LEU A 116 0.95 -21.12 -0.20
C LEU A 116 0.79 -21.44 -1.68
N GLN A 117 0.72 -20.42 -2.54
CA GLN A 117 0.47 -20.58 -3.98
C GLN A 117 1.41 -21.59 -4.67
N PRO A 118 2.74 -21.63 -4.41
CA PRO A 118 3.62 -22.63 -5.01
C PRO A 118 3.35 -24.08 -4.57
N PHE A 119 2.79 -24.29 -3.37
CA PHE A 119 2.52 -25.62 -2.82
C PHE A 119 1.21 -26.22 -3.33
N TYR A 120 0.21 -25.37 -3.61
CA TYR A 120 -1.10 -25.78 -4.12
C TYR A 120 -1.24 -25.61 -5.64
N GLY A 121 -0.30 -24.90 -6.27
CA GLY A 121 -0.22 -24.78 -7.73
C GLY A 121 -1.45 -24.11 -8.32
N ILE A 122 -2.27 -24.90 -9.03
CA ILE A 122 -3.51 -24.45 -9.67
C ILE A 122 -4.71 -24.53 -8.70
N CYS A 123 -4.61 -25.35 -7.64
CA CYS A 123 -5.66 -25.46 -6.65
C CYS A 123 -5.62 -24.28 -5.68
N GLU A 124 -6.80 -23.84 -5.24
CA GLU A 124 -6.90 -22.84 -4.18
C GLU A 124 -6.43 -23.44 -2.85
N ALA A 125 -5.60 -22.69 -2.13
CA ALA A 125 -5.16 -23.08 -0.81
C ALA A 125 -6.36 -23.10 0.15
N PRO A 126 -6.50 -24.11 1.03
CA PRO A 126 -7.60 -24.15 1.99
C PRO A 126 -7.63 -22.89 2.86
N ASP A 127 -8.81 -22.27 3.01
CA ASP A 127 -9.02 -21.06 3.83
C ASP A 127 -8.41 -21.16 5.22
N LEU A 128 -8.54 -22.33 5.86
CA LEU A 128 -8.02 -22.58 7.19
C LEU A 128 -6.49 -22.53 7.21
N ALA A 129 -5.82 -23.01 6.17
CA ALA A 129 -4.36 -22.94 6.06
C ALA A 129 -3.88 -21.49 5.87
N VAL A 130 -4.55 -20.72 5.00
CA VAL A 130 -4.26 -19.30 4.79
C VAL A 130 -4.40 -18.52 6.10
N LYS A 131 -5.53 -18.70 6.81
CA LYS A 131 -5.81 -18.03 8.09
C LYS A 131 -4.80 -18.40 9.17
N LEU A 132 -4.44 -19.68 9.30
CA LEU A 132 -3.45 -20.11 10.28
C LEU A 132 -2.07 -19.49 10.02
N ILE A 133 -1.60 -19.48 8.76
CA ILE A 133 -0.33 -18.85 8.41
C ILE A 133 -0.38 -17.35 8.67
N ALA A 134 -1.47 -16.66 8.30
CA ALA A 134 -1.63 -15.24 8.58
C ALA A 134 -1.54 -14.93 10.08
N VAL A 135 -2.20 -15.73 10.94
CA VAL A 135 -2.11 -15.60 12.40
C VAL A 135 -0.67 -15.81 12.90
N VAL A 136 0.02 -16.86 12.42
CA VAL A 136 1.41 -17.12 12.81
C VAL A 136 2.31 -15.94 12.42
N VAL A 137 2.14 -15.39 11.22
CA VAL A 137 2.93 -14.25 10.72
C VAL A 137 2.67 -13.01 11.56
N ILE A 138 1.41 -12.70 11.89
CA ILE A 138 1.07 -11.56 12.76
C ILE A 138 1.74 -11.75 14.13
N LEU A 139 1.57 -12.90 14.77
CA LEU A 139 2.14 -13.17 16.09
C LEU A 139 3.67 -13.09 16.06
N PHE A 140 4.31 -13.63 15.03
CA PHE A 140 5.76 -13.55 14.84
C PHE A 140 6.23 -12.11 14.68
N LEU A 141 5.59 -11.33 13.80
CA LEU A 141 5.96 -9.93 13.59
C LEU A 141 5.70 -9.09 14.84
N THR A 142 4.60 -9.32 15.56
CA THR A 142 4.33 -8.66 16.85
C THR A 142 5.43 -9.00 17.86
N PHE A 143 5.83 -10.27 17.97
CA PHE A 143 6.92 -10.68 18.86
C PHE A 143 8.24 -9.99 18.51
N VAL A 144 8.62 -9.93 17.23
CA VAL A 144 9.83 -9.22 16.78
C VAL A 144 9.76 -7.73 17.10
N ASN A 145 8.59 -7.10 16.92
CA ASN A 145 8.35 -5.70 17.27
C ASN A 145 8.49 -5.45 18.78
N CYS A 146 8.02 -6.37 19.63
CA CYS A 146 8.17 -6.27 21.08
C CYS A 146 9.61 -6.53 21.54
N TYR A 147 10.37 -7.39 20.85
CA TYR A 147 11.72 -7.75 21.26
C TYR A 147 12.75 -6.68 20.94
N SER A 148 12.76 -6.14 19.72
CA SER A 148 13.72 -5.09 19.35
C SER A 148 13.35 -4.37 18.05
N MET A 149 13.17 -3.05 18.17
CA MET A 149 12.96 -2.16 17.02
C MET A 149 14.10 -2.20 15.99
N LYS A 150 15.35 -2.50 16.41
CA LYS A 150 16.49 -2.58 15.48
C LYS A 150 16.39 -3.75 14.50
N TRP A 151 15.77 -4.86 14.92
CA TRP A 151 15.54 -6.00 14.03
C TRP A 151 14.40 -5.71 13.06
N VAL A 152 13.34 -5.05 13.54
CA VAL A 152 12.21 -4.60 12.70
C VAL A 152 12.70 -3.70 11.57
N THR A 153 13.48 -2.66 11.89
CA THR A 153 13.96 -1.70 10.89
C THR A 153 14.82 -2.40 9.83
N ARG A 154 15.74 -3.28 10.21
CA ARG A 154 16.56 -4.04 9.25
C ARG A 154 15.73 -4.95 8.33
N ILE A 155 14.72 -5.63 8.87
CA ILE A 155 13.81 -6.49 8.09
C ILE A 155 13.02 -5.62 7.11
N GLN A 156 12.50 -4.48 7.56
CA GLN A 156 11.75 -3.54 6.74
C GLN A 156 12.60 -2.95 5.62
N ASP A 157 13.83 -2.51 5.91
CA ASP A 157 14.77 -1.97 4.92
C ASP A 157 15.10 -3.02 3.84
N SER A 158 15.32 -4.27 4.26
CA SER A 158 15.59 -5.38 3.34
C SER A 158 14.40 -5.64 2.41
N PHE A 159 13.18 -5.65 2.96
CA PHE A 159 11.97 -5.81 2.16
C PHE A 159 11.71 -4.61 1.24
N ALA A 160 11.99 -3.39 1.68
CA ALA A 160 11.87 -2.20 0.86
C ALA A 160 12.82 -2.27 -0.35
N PHE A 161 14.07 -2.63 -0.12
CA PHE A 161 15.05 -2.83 -1.19
C PHE A 161 14.61 -3.93 -2.17
N ALA A 162 14.16 -5.08 -1.66
CA ALA A 162 13.68 -6.18 -2.49
C ALA A 162 12.48 -5.78 -3.36
N LYS A 163 11.52 -5.02 -2.81
CA LYS A 163 10.35 -4.50 -3.56
C LYS A 163 10.78 -3.57 -4.69
N ILE A 164 11.68 -2.61 -4.41
CA ILE A 164 12.18 -1.68 -5.42
C ILE A 164 12.91 -2.45 -6.54
N LEU A 165 13.75 -3.42 -6.17
CA LEU A 165 14.45 -4.26 -7.14
C LEU A 165 13.47 -5.05 -8.03
N ALA A 166 12.44 -5.67 -7.44
CA ALA A 166 11.43 -6.40 -8.19
C ALA A 166 10.68 -5.49 -9.19
N LEU A 167 10.34 -4.26 -8.78
CA LEU A 167 9.72 -3.27 -9.67
C LEU A 167 10.65 -2.89 -10.83
N LEU A 168 11.94 -2.65 -10.56
CA LEU A 168 12.91 -2.35 -11.62
C LEU A 168 13.01 -3.49 -12.63
N VAL A 169 13.03 -4.75 -12.17
CA VAL A 169 13.05 -5.92 -13.05
C VAL A 169 11.80 -5.97 -13.93
N ILE A 170 10.62 -5.74 -13.36
CA ILE A 170 9.35 -5.72 -14.12
C ILE A 170 9.36 -4.61 -15.17
N ILE A 171 9.81 -3.41 -14.82
CA ILE A 171 9.87 -2.27 -15.75
C ILE A 171 10.85 -2.57 -16.89
N CYS A 172 12.06 -3.05 -16.59
CA CYS A 172 13.06 -3.40 -17.59
C CYS A 172 12.59 -4.53 -18.53
N ALA A 173 11.97 -5.57 -17.98
CA ALA A 173 11.40 -6.66 -18.77
C ALA A 173 10.27 -6.14 -19.66
N GLY A 174 9.36 -5.32 -19.13
CA GLY A 174 8.29 -4.69 -19.90
C GLY A 174 8.81 -3.85 -21.06
N MET A 175 9.81 -3.00 -20.83
CA MET A 175 10.46 -2.22 -21.89
C MET A 175 11.12 -3.11 -22.95
N TYR A 176 11.79 -4.17 -22.55
CA TYR A 176 12.40 -5.13 -23.47
C TYR A 176 11.33 -5.76 -24.40
N TYR A 177 10.23 -6.27 -23.85
CA TYR A 177 9.15 -6.86 -24.66
C TYR A 177 8.45 -5.87 -25.60
N LEU A 178 8.34 -4.60 -25.18
CA LEU A 178 7.81 -3.52 -26.02
C LEU A 178 8.70 -3.23 -27.22
N ILE A 179 10.02 -3.12 -27.01
CA ILE A 179 10.99 -2.81 -28.07
C ILE A 179 11.10 -3.96 -29.08
N PHE A 180 11.02 -5.21 -28.61
CA PHE A 180 11.12 -6.41 -29.46
C PHE A 180 9.77 -6.86 -30.07
N GLY A 181 8.73 -6.03 -30.01
CA GLY A 181 7.53 -6.18 -30.84
C GLY A 181 6.48 -7.19 -30.35
N SER A 182 6.52 -7.62 -29.09
CA SER A 182 5.47 -8.48 -28.51
C SER A 182 4.25 -7.67 -28.05
N THR A 183 3.67 -6.86 -28.93
CA THR A 183 2.56 -5.93 -28.62
C THR A 183 1.17 -6.58 -28.72
N LYS A 184 1.07 -7.91 -28.75
CA LYS A 184 -0.21 -8.63 -28.82
C LYS A 184 -1.18 -8.26 -27.70
N ASN A 185 -0.67 -7.98 -26.50
CA ASN A 185 -1.49 -7.53 -25.36
C ASN A 185 -1.96 -6.07 -25.48
N LEU A 186 -1.42 -5.32 -26.44
CA LEU A 186 -1.76 -3.92 -26.72
C LEU A 186 -2.55 -3.73 -28.03
N SER A 187 -2.89 -4.80 -28.76
CA SER A 187 -3.71 -4.67 -29.98
C SER A 187 -5.20 -4.50 -29.67
N ASN A 188 -5.67 -5.08 -28.55
CA ASN A 188 -7.08 -5.12 -28.16
C ASN A 188 -7.31 -4.39 -26.82
N VAL A 189 -6.70 -3.21 -26.65
CA VAL A 189 -6.63 -2.50 -25.35
C VAL A 189 -7.99 -2.08 -24.78
N MET A 190 -9.02 -1.98 -25.62
CA MET A 190 -10.39 -1.58 -25.25
C MET A 190 -11.43 -2.72 -25.33
N GLU A 191 -11.03 -3.92 -25.75
CA GLU A 191 -11.93 -5.07 -25.77
C GLU A 191 -12.35 -5.38 -24.31
N ASP A 192 -13.65 -5.66 -24.10
CA ASP A 192 -14.28 -5.89 -22.78
C ASP A 192 -14.35 -4.70 -21.80
N THR A 193 -14.25 -3.45 -22.26
CA THR A 193 -14.36 -2.28 -21.36
C THR A 193 -15.73 -2.21 -20.66
N SER A 194 -15.72 -2.25 -19.33
CA SER A 194 -16.92 -2.02 -18.51
C SER A 194 -17.18 -0.52 -18.35
N TRP A 195 -18.33 -0.03 -18.82
CA TRP A 195 -18.74 1.38 -18.71
C TRP A 195 -19.66 1.68 -17.52
N ASN A 196 -20.01 0.66 -16.74
CA ASN A 196 -20.87 0.82 -15.57
C ASN A 196 -20.06 1.29 -14.36
N PHE A 197 -20.49 2.41 -13.76
CA PHE A 197 -19.86 2.96 -12.57
C PHE A 197 -19.91 2.03 -11.36
N SER A 198 -20.97 1.21 -11.24
CA SER A 198 -21.14 0.23 -10.16
C SER A 198 -20.08 -0.86 -10.18
N ASP A 199 -19.64 -1.27 -11.37
CA ASP A 199 -18.67 -2.35 -11.54
C ASP A 199 -17.23 -1.83 -11.35
N LEU A 200 -17.05 -0.51 -11.48
CA LEU A 200 -15.78 0.20 -11.29
C LEU A 200 -15.54 0.61 -9.82
N SER A 201 -16.60 0.79 -9.03
CA SER A 201 -16.53 1.13 -7.61
C SER A 201 -16.53 -0.13 -6.74
N LEU A 202 -15.33 -0.65 -6.42
CA LEU A 202 -15.13 -1.62 -5.34
C LEU A 202 -15.48 -1.03 -3.97
#